data_AF-M1ABR7-F1
#
_entry.id   AF-M1ABR7-F1
#
_cell.length_a   1.000
_cell.length_b   1.000
_cell.length_c   1.000
_cell.angle_alpha   90.00
_cell.angle_beta   90.00
_cell.angle_gamma   90.00
#
_symmetry.space_group_name_H-M   'P 1'
#
loop_
_entity.id
_entity.type
_entity.pdbx_description
1 polymer ?
#
loop_
_entity_poly.entity_id
_entity_poly.type
_entity_poly.pdbx_seq_one_letter_code
_entity_poly.pdbx_strand_id
1 'polypeptide(L)'
;MTSCCFDLNAIFGRIETFGGPKEVGEAIVQTITGSGKRPNVKGTLIQANLREDSNKKYYTLEFQVESPTFQRHNVAVCCARGGKLFTLNAQSPQSIWPMVKEDFYKIANSFSLTS
;
A
#
# COMPACT_ATOMS: atom_id res chain seq x y z
N MET A 1 -12.56 10.30 2.32
CA MET A 1 -11.21 9.81 1.95
C MET A 1 -10.46 9.55 3.25
N THR A 2 -10.57 8.34 3.80
CA THR A 2 -9.94 8.03 5.09
C THR A 2 -8.50 7.63 4.83
N SER A 3 -7.57 8.55 5.06
CA SER A 3 -6.14 8.26 5.05
C SER A 3 -5.84 7.36 6.25
N CYS A 4 -5.45 6.11 6.00
CA CYS A 4 -4.86 5.27 7.03
C CYS A 4 -3.34 5.40 6.87
N CYS A 5 -2.73 6.34 7.61
CA CYS A 5 -1.29 6.44 7.67
C CYS A 5 -0.77 5.17 8.36
N PHE A 6 0.04 4.38 7.64
CA PHE A 6 0.79 3.28 8.24
C PHE A 6 2.08 3.86 8.81
N ASP A 7 2.17 3.91 10.14
CA ASP A 7 3.41 4.29 10.83
C ASP A 7 4.41 3.12 10.75
N LEU A 8 5.19 3.09 9.67
CA LEU A 8 6.44 2.33 9.64
C LEU A 8 7.55 3.28 10.12
N ASN A 9 8.14 2.99 11.28
CA ASN A 9 9.26 3.77 11.82
C ASN A 9 10.46 3.72 10.86
N ALA A 10 10.64 4.76 10.04
CA ALA A 10 11.72 4.90 9.08
C ALA A 10 12.99 5.42 9.76
N ILE A 11 13.82 4.52 10.29
CA ILE A 11 15.18 4.89 10.72
C ILE A 11 16.06 4.91 9.45
N PHE A 12 16.42 6.13 9.01
CA PHE A 12 17.31 6.44 7.87
C PHE A 12 16.89 5.97 6.46
N GLY A 13 16.04 6.77 5.80
CA GLY A 13 16.45 7.39 4.54
C GLY A 13 16.11 6.73 3.20
N ARG A 14 15.67 5.48 3.11
CA ARG A 14 15.20 4.86 1.84
C ARG A 14 14.14 3.81 2.12
N ILE A 15 13.26 3.53 1.17
CA ILE A 15 12.18 2.54 1.39
C ILE A 15 12.72 1.10 1.51
N GLU A 16 13.88 0.83 0.91
CA GLU A 16 14.52 -0.49 0.92
C GLU A 16 15.00 -0.92 2.31
N THR A 17 15.12 0.00 3.26
CA THR A 17 15.46 -0.35 4.65
C THR A 17 14.35 -1.14 5.32
N PHE A 18 13.13 -1.12 4.77
CA PHE A 18 11.99 -1.90 5.23
C PHE A 18 11.90 -3.29 4.58
N GLY A 19 12.82 -3.64 3.69
CA GLY A 19 12.76 -4.85 2.87
C GLY A 19 12.34 -4.55 1.43
N GLY A 20 12.15 -5.59 0.62
CA GLY A 20 11.66 -5.46 -0.75
C GLY A 20 10.16 -5.17 -0.82
N PRO A 21 9.61 -4.95 -2.03
CA PRO A 21 8.19 -4.64 -2.20
C PRO A 21 7.26 -5.70 -1.60
N LYS A 22 7.62 -6.99 -1.73
CA LYS A 22 6.82 -8.11 -1.24
C LYS A 22 6.83 -8.17 0.28
N GLU A 23 7.99 -8.07 0.91
CA GLU A 23 8.13 -8.08 2.38
C GLU A 23 7.37 -6.91 3.00
N VAL A 24 7.52 -5.71 2.42
CA VAL A 24 6.78 -4.52 2.87
C VAL A 24 5.27 -4.68 2.66
N GLY A 25 4.85 -5.23 1.53
CA GLY A 25 3.43 -5.50 1.25
C GLY A 25 2.82 -6.48 2.24
N GLU A 26 3.52 -7.57 2.54
CA GLU A 26 3.10 -8.57 3.52
C GLU A 26 3.01 -7.95 4.93
N ALA A 27 4.00 -7.14 5.32
CA ALA A 27 4.01 -6.44 6.60
C ALA A 27 2.82 -5.47 6.75
N ILE A 28 2.49 -4.72 5.69
CA ILE A 28 1.32 -3.82 5.66
C ILE A 28 0.02 -4.62 5.82
N VAL A 29 -0.16 -5.70 5.06
CA VAL A 29 -1.35 -6.55 5.13
C VAL A 29 -1.49 -7.18 6.53
N GLN A 30 -0.40 -7.67 7.11
CA GLN A 30 -0.38 -8.18 8.49
C GLN A 30 -0.77 -7.10 9.49
N THR A 31 -0.25 -5.89 9.34
CA THR A 31 -0.58 -4.76 10.24
C THR A 31 -2.07 -4.41 10.17
N ILE A 32 -2.66 -4.35 8.96
CA ILE A 32 -4.09 -4.05 8.76
C ILE A 32 -4.99 -5.10 9.43
N THR A 33 -4.62 -6.37 9.29
CA THR A 33 -5.33 -7.51 9.89
C THR A 33 -5.06 -7.66 11.39
N GLY A 34 -4.32 -6.72 11.99
CA GLY A 34 -3.98 -6.73 13.41
C GLY A 34 -3.05 -7.88 13.79
N SER A 35 -2.26 -8.39 12.85
CA SER A 35 -1.37 -9.54 13.03
C SER A 35 -2.10 -10.76 13.59
N GLY A 36 -3.31 -11.03 13.08
CA GLY A 36 -4.17 -12.13 13.53
C GLY A 36 -5.00 -11.82 14.79
N LYS A 37 -4.85 -10.65 15.42
CA LYS A 37 -5.68 -10.23 16.57
C LYS A 37 -7.10 -9.84 16.17
N ARG A 38 -7.37 -9.65 14.87
CA ARG A 38 -8.71 -9.41 14.32
C ARG A 38 -9.16 -10.68 13.58
N PRO A 39 -9.74 -11.68 14.27
CA PRO A 39 -9.99 -13.00 13.70
C PRO A 39 -10.93 -12.98 12.47
N ASN A 40 -11.75 -11.93 12.36
CA ASN A 40 -12.70 -11.76 11.26
C ASN A 40 -12.19 -10.83 10.16
N VAL A 41 -10.92 -10.41 10.18
CA VAL A 41 -10.33 -9.55 9.15
C VAL A 41 -9.19 -10.31 8.48
N LYS A 42 -9.39 -10.68 7.23
CA LYS A 42 -8.37 -11.32 6.39
C LYS A 42 -7.84 -10.32 5.39
N GLY A 43 -6.55 -10.45 5.09
CA GLY A 43 -5.87 -9.62 4.12
C GLY A 43 -5.08 -10.48 3.18
N THR A 44 -4.98 -10.09 1.92
CA THR A 44 -4.25 -10.84 0.89
C THR A 44 -3.50 -9.87 0.01
N LEU A 45 -2.18 -10.01 -0.03
CA LEU A 45 -1.34 -9.30 -0.99
C LEU A 45 -1.51 -9.98 -2.36
N ILE A 46 -1.88 -9.20 -3.36
CA ILE A 46 -2.13 -9.66 -4.73
C ILE A 46 -0.89 -9.41 -5.58
N GLN A 47 -0.33 -8.21 -5.49
CA GLN A 47 0.83 -7.81 -6.27
C GLN A 47 1.71 -6.85 -5.48
N ALA A 48 3.02 -6.92 -5.70
CA ALA A 48 3.99 -5.99 -5.15
C ALA A 48 5.08 -5.72 -6.18
N ASN A 49 5.18 -4.47 -6.62
CA ASN A 49 6.09 -4.03 -7.68
C ASN A 49 6.99 -2.90 -7.19
N LEU A 50 8.19 -2.85 -7.75
CA LEU A 50 9.10 -1.71 -7.64
C LEU A 50 8.99 -0.85 -8.90
N ARG A 51 8.74 0.44 -8.72
CA ARG A 51 8.89 1.47 -9.74
C ARG A 51 10.04 2.40 -9.34
N GLU A 52 10.94 2.69 -10.29
CA GLU A 52 12.07 3.60 -10.07
C GLU A 52 11.95 4.81 -10.98
N ASP A 53 11.77 6.01 -10.40
CA ASP A 53 11.72 7.27 -11.15
C ASP A 53 12.71 8.27 -10.58
N SER A 54 13.58 8.86 -11.41
CA SER A 54 14.47 9.97 -11.01
C SER A 54 15.21 9.70 -9.68
N ASN A 55 15.81 8.51 -9.54
CA ASN A 55 16.50 8.01 -8.35
C ASN A 55 15.64 7.86 -7.08
N LYS A 56 14.32 7.79 -7.21
CA LYS A 56 13.39 7.48 -6.13
C LYS A 56 12.74 6.12 -6.38
N LYS A 57 12.59 5.33 -5.31
CA LYS A 57 11.95 4.03 -5.36
C LYS A 57 10.55 4.12 -4.78
N TYR A 58 9.60 3.55 -5.50
CA TYR A 58 8.20 3.49 -5.15
C TYR A 58 7.78 2.02 -5.11
N TYR A 59 7.26 1.58 -3.98
CA TYR A 59 6.65 0.25 -3.88
C TYR A 59 5.17 0.38 -4.16
N THR A 60 4.71 -0.24 -5.24
CA THR A 60 3.29 -0.30 -5.60
C THR A 60 2.72 -1.64 -5.16
N LEU A 61 1.67 -1.61 -4.35
CA LEU A 61 1.10 -2.77 -3.68
C LEU A 61 -0.38 -2.87 -4.03
N GLU A 62 -0.81 -4.03 -4.52
CA GLU A 62 -2.22 -4.36 -4.69
C GLU A 62 -2.60 -5.40 -3.65
N PHE A 63 -3.66 -5.14 -2.88
CA PHE A 63 -4.10 -6.06 -1.84
C PHE A 63 -5.59 -5.93 -1.56
N GLN A 64 -6.15 -7.02 -1.04
CA GLN A 64 -7.52 -7.08 -0.56
C GLN A 64 -7.55 -7.15 0.96
N VAL A 65 -8.59 -6.54 1.54
CA VAL A 65 -8.93 -6.66 2.96
C VAL A 65 -10.41 -6.98 3.07
N GLU A 66 -10.72 -8.08 3.73
CA GLU A 66 -12.07 -8.64 3.81
C GLU A 66 -12.46 -8.97 5.25
N SER A 67 -13.76 -8.81 5.51
CA SER A 67 -14.43 -9.21 6.75
C SER A 67 -15.88 -9.58 6.42
N PRO A 68 -16.67 -10.08 7.39
CA PRO A 68 -18.09 -10.35 7.17
C PRO A 68 -18.92 -9.14 6.72
N THR A 69 -18.47 -7.91 7.01
CA THR A 69 -19.23 -6.69 6.73
C THR A 69 -18.66 -5.84 5.59
N PHE A 70 -17.44 -6.11 5.13
CA PHE A 70 -16.84 -5.37 4.02
C PHE A 70 -15.80 -6.20 3.27
N GLN A 71 -15.63 -5.88 1.99
CA GLN A 71 -14.53 -6.36 1.16
C GLN A 71 -13.99 -5.16 0.39
N ARG A 72 -12.69 -4.88 0.55
CA ARG A 72 -12.04 -3.72 -0.06
C ARG A 72 -10.85 -4.13 -0.90
N HIS A 73 -10.77 -3.55 -2.09
CA HIS A 73 -9.63 -3.65 -2.97
C HIS A 73 -8.80 -2.37 -2.87
N ASN A 74 -7.49 -2.52 -2.68
CA ASN A 74 -6.59 -1.41 -2.44
C ASN A 74 -5.43 -1.44 -3.43
N VAL A 75 -5.07 -0.28 -3.94
CA VAL A 75 -3.80 -0.04 -4.63
C VAL A 75 -3.08 1.05 -3.84
N ALA A 76 -1.94 0.69 -3.27
CA ALA A 76 -1.12 1.58 -2.47
C ALA A 76 0.23 1.84 -3.13
N VAL A 77 0.78 3.02 -2.87
CA VAL A 77 2.16 3.37 -3.22
C VAL A 77 2.87 3.81 -1.94
N CYS A 78 4.07 3.29 -1.71
CA CYS A 78 4.94 3.68 -0.60
C CYS A 78 6.27 4.22 -1.14
N CYS A 79 6.80 5.28 -0.55
CA CYS A 79 8.12 5.83 -0.84
C CYS A 79 8.70 6.48 0.41
N ALA A 80 10.02 6.45 0.60
CA ALA A 80 10.68 7.15 1.70
C ALA A 80 11.71 8.17 1.19
N ARG A 81 11.70 9.37 1.77
CA ARG A 81 12.66 10.45 1.47
C ARG A 81 12.86 11.31 2.72
N GLY A 82 14.11 11.64 3.03
CA GLY A 82 14.45 12.57 4.12
C GLY A 82 13.93 12.13 5.50
N GLY A 83 13.97 10.83 5.80
CA GLY A 83 13.48 10.26 7.06
C GLY A 83 11.95 10.19 7.19
N LYS A 84 11.20 10.53 6.13
CA LYS A 84 9.74 10.44 6.10
C LYS A 84 9.31 9.33 5.15
N LEU A 85 8.30 8.57 5.56
CA LEU A 85 7.56 7.66 4.70
C LEU A 85 6.33 8.40 4.15
N PHE A 86 6.11 8.26 2.85
CA PHE A 86 4.96 8.77 2.15
C PHE A 86 4.18 7.59 1.60
N THR A 87 2.87 7.59 1.85
CA THR A 87 1.97 6.57 1.35
C THR A 87 0.77 7.19 0.66
N LEU A 88 0.35 6.57 -0.43
CA LEU A 88 -0.94 6.80 -1.08
C LEU A 88 -1.70 5.47 -1.03
N ASN A 89 -2.98 5.48 -0.69
CA ASN A 89 -3.82 4.29 -0.77
C ASN A 89 -5.17 4.63 -1.42
N ALA A 90 -5.38 4.15 -2.64
CA ALA A 90 -6.66 4.18 -3.30
C ALA A 90 -7.44 2.91 -2.93
N GLN A 91 -8.67 3.06 -2.42
CA GLN A 91 -9.48 1.94 -1.96
C GLN A 91 -10.91 1.99 -2.50
N SER A 92 -11.48 0.83 -2.84
CA SER A 92 -12.87 0.69 -3.27
C SER A 92 -13.52 -0.56 -2.68
N PRO A 93 -14.86 -0.62 -2.55
CA PRO A 93 -15.55 -1.90 -2.39
C PRO A 93 -15.20 -2.86 -3.52
N GLN A 94 -14.99 -4.13 -3.18
CA GLN A 94 -14.66 -5.16 -4.18
C GLN A 94 -15.71 -5.26 -5.30
N SER A 95 -16.97 -4.97 -5.02
CA SER A 95 -18.07 -5.01 -5.99
C SER A 95 -17.91 -4.02 -7.16
N ILE A 96 -17.23 -2.88 -6.94
CA ILE A 96 -17.01 -1.87 -7.98
C ILE A 96 -15.58 -1.88 -8.53
N TRP A 97 -14.70 -2.74 -8.00
CA TRP A 97 -13.30 -2.81 -8.42
C TRP A 97 -13.11 -2.91 -9.95
N PRO A 98 -13.86 -3.74 -10.70
CA PRO A 98 -13.69 -3.82 -12.14
C PRO A 98 -13.94 -2.50 -12.88
N MET A 99 -14.77 -1.62 -12.32
CA MET A 99 -15.10 -0.31 -12.89
C MET A 99 -14.01 0.73 -12.62
N VAL A 100 -13.34 0.65 -11.47
CA VAL A 100 -12.41 1.71 -11.00
C VAL A 100 -10.93 1.31 -11.08
N LYS A 101 -10.61 0.04 -11.41
CA LYS A 101 -9.23 -0.48 -11.38
C LYS A 101 -8.25 0.35 -12.22
N GLU A 102 -8.65 0.73 -13.42
CA GLU A 102 -7.78 1.50 -14.32
C GLU A 102 -7.47 2.89 -13.75
N ASP A 103 -8.45 3.53 -13.10
CA ASP A 103 -8.24 4.84 -12.47
C ASP A 103 -7.37 4.72 -11.22
N PHE A 104 -7.48 3.62 -10.46
CA PHE A 104 -6.62 3.36 -9.31
C PHE A 104 -5.16 3.13 -9.75
N TYR A 105 -4.95 2.41 -10.84
CA TYR A 105 -3.61 2.24 -11.43
C TYR A 105 -3.06 3.57 -11.94
N LYS A 106 -3.87 4.41 -12.59
CA LYS A 106 -3.44 5.78 -12.98
C LYS A 106 -3.07 6.63 -11.77
N ILE A 107 -3.89 6.61 -10.72
CA ILE A 107 -3.64 7.34 -9.47
C ILE A 107 -2.30 6.89 -8.86
N ALA A 108 -2.09 5.57 -8.70
CA ALA A 108 -0.84 5.01 -8.19
C ALA A 108 0.37 5.40 -9.07
N ASN A 109 0.23 5.27 -10.39
CA ASN A 109 1.30 5.60 -11.33
C ASN A 109 1.63 7.10 -11.36
N SER A 110 0.66 7.98 -11.07
CA SER A 110 0.88 9.43 -11.01
C SER A 110 1.54 9.91 -9.72
N PHE A 111 1.55 9.10 -8.66
CA PHE A 111 2.12 9.49 -7.38
C PHE A 111 3.63 9.72 -7.50
N SER A 112 4.10 10.93 -7.24
CA SER A 112 5.51 11.28 -7.26
C SER A 112 5.83 12.31 -6.19
N LEU A 113 7.05 12.26 -5.67
CA LEU A 113 7.54 13.24 -4.70
C LEU A 113 8.25 14.34 -5.48
N THR A 114 7.65 15.53 -5.49
CA THR A 114 8.27 16.73 -6.06
C THR A 114 9.37 17.26 -5.16
N SER A 115 10.30 18.02 -5.76
CA SER A 115 11.48 18.59 -5.09
C SER A 115 11.11 19.48 -3.93
#